data_AF-A0A926CB64-F1
#
_entry.id   AF-A0A926CB64-F1
#
_cell.length_a   1.000
_cell.length_b   1.000
_cell.length_c   1.000
_cell.angle_alpha   90.00
_cell.angle_beta   90.00
_cell.angle_gamma   90.00
#
_symmetry.space_group_name_H-M   'P 1'
#
loop_
_entity.id
_entity.type
_entity.pdbx_description
1 polymer ?
#
loop_
_entity_poly.entity_id
_entity_poly.type
_entity_poly.pdbx_seq_one_letter_code
_entity_poly.pdbx_strand_id
1 'polypeptide(L)'
;MLNLNTQTLAAVAEQACRDAAEHGRWLVAIGRALVELETNPWIERGELHGLIIGSPSGNLYSANGTCQCRAYAFKLPCWHRAASRLVRLHDEREAAAAALADHVIDVVDQSRIARKIAAARIAAQFNAELFA
;
A
#
# COMPACT_ATOMS: atom_id res chain seq x y z
N MET A 1 15.70 -7.86 4.56
CA MET A 1 14.48 -8.22 3.80
C MET A 1 13.40 -7.23 4.17
N LEU A 2 12.72 -6.64 3.19
CA LEU A 2 11.65 -5.68 3.45
C LEU A 2 10.44 -6.43 4.02
N ASN A 3 9.99 -6.07 5.22
CA ASN A 3 8.79 -6.65 5.81
C ASN A 3 7.54 -6.01 5.18
N LEU A 4 7.00 -6.64 4.14
CA LEU A 4 5.82 -6.19 3.40
C LEU A 4 4.64 -7.10 3.71
N ASN A 5 3.43 -6.52 3.81
CA ASN A 5 2.22 -7.32 3.92
C ASN A 5 2.01 -8.09 2.61
N THR A 6 2.07 -9.43 2.70
CA THR A 6 2.00 -10.30 1.51
C THR A 6 0.70 -10.17 0.74
N GLN A 7 -0.44 -9.96 1.42
CA GLN A 7 -1.75 -9.82 0.76
C GLN A 7 -1.82 -8.50 0.00
N THR A 8 -1.39 -7.41 0.63
CA THR A 8 -1.33 -6.10 0.00
C THR A 8 -0.37 -6.10 -1.17
N LEU A 9 0.81 -6.71 -1.00
CA LEU A 9 1.81 -6.84 -2.07
C LEU A 9 1.26 -7.65 -3.26
N ALA A 10 0.56 -8.76 -3.01
CA ALA A 10 -0.07 -9.55 -4.06
C ALA A 10 -1.13 -8.75 -4.83
N ALA A 11 -1.98 -8.00 -4.13
CA ALA A 11 -3.03 -7.19 -4.75
C ALA A 11 -2.45 -6.05 -5.63
N VAL A 12 -1.40 -5.37 -5.18
CA VAL A 12 -0.75 -4.33 -6.00
C VAL A 12 0.01 -4.91 -7.18
N ALA A 13 0.59 -6.10 -7.03
CA ALA A 13 1.29 -6.79 -8.10
C ALA A 13 0.31 -7.29 -9.18
N GLU A 14 -0.83 -7.84 -8.78
CA GLU A 14 -1.88 -8.24 -9.69
C GLU A 14 -2.39 -7.04 -10.53
N GLN A 15 -2.62 -5.89 -9.87
CA GLN A 15 -2.98 -4.67 -10.58
C GLN A 15 -1.89 -4.22 -11.53
N ALA A 16 -0.63 -4.20 -11.10
CA ALA A 16 0.50 -3.82 -11.95
C ALA A 16 0.64 -4.75 -13.18
N CYS A 17 0.37 -6.04 -13.03
CA CYS A 17 0.34 -6.99 -14.14
C CYS A 17 -0.81 -6.71 -15.10
N ARG A 18 -2.01 -6.39 -14.60
CA ARG A 18 -3.14 -5.96 -15.45
C ARG A 18 -2.80 -4.71 -16.26
N ASP A 19 -2.23 -3.69 -15.60
CA ASP A 19 -1.84 -2.44 -16.25
C ASP A 19 -0.74 -2.65 -17.30
N ALA A 20 0.10 -3.67 -17.11
CA ALA A 20 1.20 -4.02 -18.01
C ALA A 20 0.88 -5.20 -18.96
N ALA A 21 -0.39 -5.58 -19.12
CA ALA A 21 -0.78 -6.78 -19.85
C ALA A 21 -0.24 -6.82 -21.29
N GLU A 22 -0.20 -5.68 -21.97
CA GLU A 22 0.32 -5.55 -23.35
C GLU A 22 1.84 -5.28 -23.41
N HIS A 23 2.51 -5.27 -22.26
CA HIS A 23 3.91 -4.90 -22.12
C HIS A 23 4.75 -6.04 -21.53
N GLY A 24 5.01 -7.08 -22.32
CA GLY A 24 5.69 -8.30 -21.86
C GLY A 24 7.02 -8.09 -21.11
N ARG A 25 7.82 -7.08 -21.50
CA ARG A 25 9.06 -6.72 -20.78
C ARG A 25 8.80 -6.18 -19.37
N TRP A 26 7.70 -5.47 -19.16
CA TRP A 26 7.28 -5.02 -17.83
C TRP A 26 6.76 -6.19 -17.00
N LEU A 27 6.01 -7.13 -17.59
CA LEU A 27 5.58 -8.34 -16.87
C LEU A 27 6.76 -9.14 -16.33
N VAL A 28 7.81 -9.34 -17.13
CA VAL A 28 9.05 -10.01 -16.68
C VAL A 28 9.74 -9.20 -15.58
N ALA A 29 9.80 -7.87 -15.69
CA ALA A 29 10.39 -7.01 -14.67
C ALA A 29 9.61 -7.05 -13.35
N ILE A 30 8.27 -7.12 -13.40
CA ILE A 30 7.39 -7.24 -12.23
C ILE A 30 7.61 -8.61 -11.56
N GLY A 31 7.59 -9.70 -12.32
CA GLY A 31 7.83 -11.04 -11.79
C GLY A 31 9.17 -11.14 -11.07
N ARG A 32 10.24 -10.61 -11.67
CA ARG A 32 11.55 -10.56 -11.00
C ARG A 32 11.56 -9.66 -9.76
N ALA A 33 10.88 -8.51 -9.81
CA ALA A 33 10.80 -7.61 -8.66
C ALA A 33 10.15 -8.29 -7.45
N LEU A 34 9.11 -9.10 -7.65
CA LEU A 34 8.48 -9.85 -6.56
C LEU A 34 9.44 -10.82 -5.89
N VAL A 35 10.16 -11.62 -6.68
CA VAL A 35 11.16 -12.56 -6.17
C VAL A 35 12.24 -11.83 -5.37
N GLU A 36 12.76 -10.72 -5.90
CA GLU A 36 13.82 -9.96 -5.22
C GLU A 36 13.29 -9.29 -3.95
N LEU A 37 12.06 -8.77 -3.93
CA LEU A 37 11.47 -8.19 -2.72
C LEU A 37 11.29 -9.22 -1.59
N GLU A 38 11.01 -10.47 -1.94
CA GLU A 38 10.85 -11.57 -0.98
C GLU A 38 12.19 -12.18 -0.55
N THR A 39 13.19 -12.25 -1.43
CA THR A 39 14.40 -13.05 -1.17
C THR A 39 15.65 -12.22 -0.93
N ASN A 40 15.72 -10.98 -1.41
CA ASN A 40 16.92 -10.16 -1.30
C ASN A 40 16.99 -9.47 0.08
N PRO A 41 17.99 -9.79 0.92
CA PRO A 41 18.07 -9.23 2.26
C PRO A 41 18.53 -7.77 2.25
N TRP A 42 19.16 -7.28 1.18
CA TRP A 42 19.79 -5.96 1.06
C TRP A 42 18.91 -4.93 0.33
N ILE A 43 17.60 -5.05 0.47
CA ILE A 43 16.66 -4.03 -0.01
C ILE A 43 16.18 -3.22 1.18
N GLU A 44 16.24 -1.90 1.05
CA GLU A 44 15.81 -0.93 2.05
C GLU A 44 14.98 0.19 1.43
N ARG A 45 14.12 0.80 2.25
CA ARG A 45 13.35 1.98 1.87
C ARG A 45 14.27 3.19 1.90
N GLY A 46 14.33 3.91 0.77
CA GLY A 46 14.99 5.21 0.68
C GLY A 46 14.00 6.36 0.91
N GLU A 47 14.53 7.58 0.84
CA GLU A 47 13.71 8.79 0.89
C GLU A 47 12.76 8.91 -0.31
N LEU A 48 11.67 9.67 -0.15
CA LEU A 48 10.70 9.99 -1.22
C LEU A 48 10.13 8.75 -1.95
N HIS A 49 9.82 7.69 -1.21
CA HIS A 49 9.33 6.39 -1.75
C HIS A 49 10.32 5.66 -2.68
N GLY A 50 11.61 6.00 -2.59
CA GLY A 50 12.66 5.27 -3.28
C GLY A 50 12.96 3.92 -2.65
N LEU A 51 13.63 3.05 -3.40
CA LEU A 51 14.28 1.85 -2.89
C LEU A 51 15.79 1.94 -3.09
N ILE A 52 16.52 1.53 -2.06
CA ILE A 52 17.95 1.22 -2.14
C ILE A 52 18.07 -0.30 -2.23
N ILE A 53 18.74 -0.80 -3.26
CA ILE A 53 18.80 -2.22 -3.60
C ILE A 53 20.26 -2.61 -3.76
N GLY A 54 20.75 -3.42 -2.82
CA GLY A 54 22.05 -4.08 -2.91
C GLY A 54 21.99 -5.35 -3.77
N SER A 55 23.08 -5.66 -4.46
CA SER A 55 23.27 -6.93 -5.16
C SER A 55 24.40 -7.75 -4.55
N PRO A 56 24.39 -9.09 -4.70
CA PRO A 56 25.50 -9.95 -4.26
C PRO A 56 26.86 -9.57 -4.87
N SER A 57 26.83 -8.94 -6.05
CA SER A 57 28.03 -8.47 -6.75
C SER A 57 28.59 -7.15 -6.20
N GLY A 58 28.04 -6.62 -5.09
CA GLY A 58 28.45 -5.36 -4.48
C GLY A 58 27.95 -4.09 -5.19
N ASN A 59 27.01 -4.21 -6.15
CA ASN A 59 26.41 -3.02 -6.76
C ASN A 59 25.27 -2.51 -5.89
N LEU A 60 25.12 -1.19 -5.86
CA LEU A 60 24.02 -0.50 -5.19
C LEU A 60 23.19 0.26 -6.22
N TYR A 61 21.87 0.08 -6.16
CA TYR A 61 20.94 0.77 -7.03
C TYR A 61 19.95 1.58 -6.20
N SER A 62 19.72 2.83 -6.61
CA SER A 62 18.63 3.65 -6.09
C SER A 62 17.54 3.75 -7.14
N ALA A 63 16.34 3.29 -6.79
CA ALA A 63 15.18 3.30 -7.66
C ALA A 63 14.08 4.21 -7.10
N ASN A 64 13.78 5.30 -7.79
CA ASN A 64 12.65 6.19 -7.50
C ASN A 64 12.12 6.80 -8.80
N GLY A 65 11.52 5.97 -9.65
CA GLY A 65 11.16 6.33 -11.04
C GLY A 65 12.34 6.37 -12.02
N THR A 66 13.56 6.60 -11.54
CA THR A 66 14.82 6.41 -12.27
C THR A 66 15.61 5.21 -11.72
N CYS A 67 16.67 4.77 -12.40
CA CYS A 67 17.56 3.71 -11.91
C CYS A 67 18.93 3.79 -12.61
N GLN A 68 19.99 3.31 -11.97
CA GLN A 68 21.37 3.32 -12.50
C GLN A 68 21.73 2.01 -13.23
N CYS A 69 20.77 1.10 -13.42
CA CYS A 69 21.05 -0.18 -14.07
C CYS A 69 21.11 -0.05 -15.59
N ARG A 70 21.79 -1.01 -16.22
CA ARG A 70 21.95 -1.07 -17.68
C ARG A 70 20.61 -0.97 -18.43
N ALA A 71 19.57 -1.68 -17.98
CA ALA A 71 18.26 -1.63 -18.62
C ALA A 71 17.67 -0.21 -18.63
N TYR A 72 17.86 0.57 -17.56
CA TYR A 72 17.44 1.98 -17.53
C TYR A 72 18.19 2.82 -18.57
N ALA A 73 19.52 2.63 -18.66
CA ALA A 73 20.35 3.35 -19.63
C ALA A 73 19.89 3.13 -21.08
N PHE A 74 19.45 1.91 -21.41
CA PHE A 74 18.87 1.56 -22.70
C PHE A 74 17.37 1.86 -22.83
N LYS A 75 16.78 2.62 -21.89
CA LYS A 75 15.34 2.96 -21.86
C LYS A 75 14.40 1.75 -21.84
N LEU A 76 14.88 0.62 -21.32
CA LEU A 76 14.11 -0.60 -21.16
C LEU A 76 13.45 -0.68 -19.78
N PRO A 77 12.35 -1.45 -19.64
CA PRO A 77 11.83 -1.91 -18.36
C PRO A 77 12.91 -2.56 -17.51
N CYS A 78 12.93 -2.27 -16.22
CA CYS A 78 13.88 -2.89 -15.29
C CYS A 78 13.19 -3.22 -13.96
N TRP A 79 13.61 -4.33 -13.36
CA TRP A 79 12.99 -4.84 -12.15
C TRP A 79 13.19 -3.92 -10.94
N HIS A 80 14.30 -3.18 -10.85
CA HIS A 80 14.51 -2.21 -9.76
C HIS A 80 13.42 -1.12 -9.73
N ARG A 81 13.07 -0.56 -10.90
CA ARG A 81 11.97 0.42 -11.00
C ARG A 81 10.62 -0.23 -10.71
N ALA A 82 10.41 -1.47 -11.16
CA ALA A 82 9.19 -2.21 -10.84
C ALA A 82 9.06 -2.43 -9.33
N ALA A 83 10.14 -2.85 -8.66
CA ALA A 83 10.18 -3.05 -7.20
C ALA A 83 9.85 -1.75 -6.45
N SER A 84 10.50 -0.64 -6.80
CA SER A 84 10.21 0.67 -6.18
C SER A 84 8.75 1.07 -6.36
N ARG A 85 8.19 0.87 -7.57
CA ARG A 85 6.78 1.17 -7.82
C ARG A 85 5.84 0.27 -7.01
N LEU A 86 6.11 -1.03 -6.92
CA LEU A 86 5.30 -1.96 -6.14
C LEU A 86 5.31 -1.61 -4.65
N VAL A 87 6.48 -1.31 -4.11
CA VAL A 87 6.63 -0.91 -2.70
C VAL A 87 5.89 0.39 -2.42
N ARG A 88 6.01 1.41 -3.30
CA ARG A 88 5.25 2.65 -3.17
C ARG A 88 3.73 2.39 -3.15
N LEU A 89 3.23 1.62 -4.12
CA LEU A 89 1.80 1.29 -4.20
C LEU A 89 1.31 0.48 -3.00
N HIS A 90 2.16 -0.41 -2.48
CA HIS A 90 1.89 -1.14 -1.24
C HIS A 90 1.70 -0.16 -0.08
N ASP A 91 2.63 0.77 0.12
CA ASP A 91 2.56 1.73 1.24
C ASP A 91 1.35 2.65 1.13
N GLU A 92 1.07 3.15 -0.07
CA GLU A 92 -0.11 3.96 -0.35
C GLU A 92 -1.40 3.20 0.02
N ARG A 93 -1.44 1.89 -0.26
CA ARG A 93 -2.59 1.04 0.05
C ARG A 93 -2.71 0.74 1.54
N GLU A 94 -1.60 0.46 2.23
CA GLU A 94 -1.58 0.31 3.69
C GLU A 94 -2.03 1.60 4.39
N ALA A 95 -1.53 2.75 3.93
CA ALA A 95 -1.93 4.06 4.46
C ALA A 95 -3.42 4.35 4.22
N ALA A 96 -3.93 4.04 3.02
CA ALA A 96 -5.36 4.18 2.71
C ALA A 96 -6.23 3.25 3.55
N ALA A 97 -5.79 2.00 3.79
CA ALA A 97 -6.49 1.06 4.64
C ALA A 97 -6.54 1.53 6.10
N ALA A 98 -5.43 2.07 6.62
CA ALA A 98 -5.38 2.64 7.96
C ALA A 98 -6.31 3.86 8.10
N ALA A 99 -6.30 4.77 7.12
CA ALA A 99 -7.19 5.93 7.12
C ALA A 99 -8.68 5.53 7.03
N LEU A 100 -9.00 4.50 6.25
CA LEU A 100 -10.36 3.98 6.16
C LEU A 100 -10.81 3.34 7.48
N ALA A 101 -9.92 2.59 8.14
CA ALA A 101 -10.22 1.97 9.44
C ALA A 101 -10.55 3.03 10.50
N ASP A 102 -9.78 4.12 10.55
CA ASP A 102 -10.00 5.25 11.45
C ASP A 102 -11.38 5.90 11.20
N HIS A 103 -11.70 6.17 9.93
CA HIS A 103 -13.00 6.74 9.56
C HIS A 103 -14.17 5.83 9.96
N VAL A 104 -14.04 4.51 9.81
CA VAL A 104 -15.08 3.56 10.21
C VAL A 104 -15.32 3.59 11.72
N ILE A 105 -14.26 3.74 12.53
CA ILE A 105 -14.37 3.85 13.99
C ILE A 105 -15.17 5.11 14.36
N ASP A 106 -14.85 6.25 13.74
CA ASP A 106 -15.55 7.51 13.96
C ASP A 106 -17.04 7.42 13.65
N VAL A 107 -17.40 6.84 12.50
CA VAL A 107 -18.80 6.69 12.08
C VAL A 107 -19.56 5.77 13.05
N VAL A 108 -18.93 4.70 13.53
CA VAL A 108 -19.53 3.79 14.52
C VAL A 108 -19.75 4.48 15.86
N ASP A 109 -18.81 5.30 16.32
CA ASP A 109 -18.96 6.03 17.59
C ASP A 109 -20.07 7.10 17.49
N GLN A 110 -20.08 7.88 16.42
CA GLN A 110 -21.16 8.84 16.14
C GLN A 110 -22.53 8.16 16.12
N SER A 111 -22.62 6.98 15.51
CA SER A 111 -23.86 6.19 15.49
C SER A 111 -24.29 5.72 16.89
N ARG A 112 -23.35 5.33 17.76
CA ARG A 112 -23.63 4.93 19.15
C ARG A 112 -24.12 6.12 19.97
N ILE A 113 -23.48 7.28 19.83
CA ILE A 113 -23.88 8.52 20.50
C ILE A 113 -25.28 8.94 20.06
N ALA A 114 -25.56 8.96 18.76
CA ALA A 114 -26.86 9.32 18.21
C ALA A 114 -27.98 8.42 18.75
N ARG A 115 -27.74 7.10 18.85
CA ARG A 115 -28.71 6.15 19.44
C ARG A 115 -28.97 6.43 20.93
N LYS A 116 -27.94 6.75 21.71
CA LYS A 116 -28.09 7.12 23.14
C LYS A 116 -28.92 8.39 23.30
N ILE A 117 -28.66 9.42 22.48
CA ILE A 117 -29.41 10.69 22.52
C ILE A 117 -30.87 10.45 22.14
N ALA A 118 -31.14 9.68 21.08
CA ALA A 118 -32.50 9.35 20.66
C ALA A 118 -33.26 8.60 21.77
N ALA A 119 -32.64 7.59 22.39
CA ALA A 119 -33.25 6.84 23.49
C ALA A 119 -33.54 7.74 24.70
N ALA A 120 -32.62 8.63 25.08
CA ALA A 120 -32.82 9.58 26.17
C ALA A 120 -33.98 10.56 25.90
N ARG A 121 -34.12 11.04 24.66
CA ARG A 121 -35.24 11.90 24.25
C ARG A 121 -36.59 11.18 24.34
N ILE A 122 -36.66 9.94 23.86
CA ILE A 122 -37.88 9.11 23.95
C ILE A 122 -38.25 8.89 25.42
N ALA A 123 -37.29 8.53 26.27
CA ALA A 123 -37.54 8.33 27.70
C ALA A 123 -38.02 9.60 28.41
N ALA A 124 -37.45 10.76 28.06
CA ALA A 124 -37.87 12.05 28.61
C ALA A 124 -39.30 12.41 28.20
N GLN A 125 -39.68 12.16 26.94
CA GLN A 125 -41.03 12.40 26.45
C GLN A 125 -42.06 11.51 27.14
N PHE A 126 -41.75 10.23 27.31
CA PHE A 126 -42.63 9.27 28.00
C PHE A 126 -42.83 9.63 29.48
N ASN A 127 -41.77 10.08 30.17
CA ASN A 127 -41.88 10.58 31.54
C ASN A 127 -42.73 11.86 31.61
N ALA A 128 -42.59 12.78 30.65
CA ALA A 128 -43.41 13.99 30.64
C ALA A 128 -44.91 13.69 30.47
N GLU A 129 -45.27 12.67 29.70
CA GLU A 129 -46.67 12.25 29.48
C GLU A 129 -47.28 11.49 30.68
N LEU A 130 -46.46 10.82 31.50
CA LEU A 130 -46.93 10.07 32.68
C LEU A 130 -47.15 10.94 33.93
N PHE A 131 -46.49 12.10 33.99
CA PHE A 131 -46.53 13.00 35.15
C PHE A 131 -47.19 14.37 34.85
N ALA A 132 -47.82 14.52 33.68
CA ALA A 132 -48.67 15.65 33.31
C ALA A 132 -50.15 15.31 33.49
#